data_AF-A0A1C7EAZ5-F1
#
_entry.id   AF-A0A1C7EAZ5-F1
#
_cell.length_a   1.000
_cell.length_b   1.000
_cell.length_c   1.000
_cell.angle_alpha   90.00
_cell.angle_beta   90.00
_cell.angle_gamma   90.00
#
_symmetry.space_group_name_H-M   'P 1'
#
loop_
_entity.id
_entity.type
_entity.pdbx_description
1 polymer ?
#
loop_
_entity_poly.entity_id
_entity_poly.type
_entity_poly.pdbx_seq_one_letter_code
_entity_poly.pdbx_strand_id
1 'polypeptide(L)'
;MTTDGQLLERLKFRDRTALESIYDEYYLLLWKACYRKFNDQAECERVLTEVFRQLWECPQQFSGDRRLVFYLIECTNNTMARLKRETQCQ
;
A
#
# COMPACT_ATOMS: atom_id res chain seq x y z
N MET A 1 20.12 -2.91 7.64
CA MET A 1 18.86 -3.47 7.11
C MET A 1 17.78 -3.13 8.12
N THR A 2 16.93 -2.15 7.82
CA THR A 2 15.74 -1.87 8.64
C THR A 2 14.73 -2.97 8.34
N THR A 3 14.26 -3.68 9.35
CA THR A 3 13.30 -4.77 9.14
C THR A 3 11.89 -4.20 8.96
N ASP A 4 11.02 -4.95 8.28
CA ASP A 4 9.59 -4.62 8.11
C ASP A 4 8.94 -4.21 9.44
N GLY A 5 9.26 -4.94 10.52
CA GLY A 5 8.76 -4.65 11.86
C GLY A 5 9.22 -3.29 12.40
N GLN A 6 10.48 -2.90 12.20
CA GLN A 6 11.00 -1.60 12.63
C GLN A 6 10.36 -0.44 11.86
N LEU A 7 10.14 -0.61 10.55
CA LEU A 7 9.45 0.41 9.74
C LEU A 7 8.02 0.60 10.24
N LEU A 8 7.30 -0.49 10.54
CA LEU A 8 5.95 -0.45 11.08
C LEU A 8 5.88 0.17 12.48
N GLU A 9 6.82 -0.15 13.37
CA GLU A 9 6.90 0.47 14.68
C GLU A 9 7.11 1.98 14.57
N ARG A 10 8.07 2.43 13.75
CA ARG A 10 8.30 3.85 13.50
C ARG A 10 7.08 4.54 12.90
N LEU A 11 6.38 3.86 11.99
CA LEU A 11 5.15 4.35 11.38
C LEU A 11 4.03 4.59 12.41
N LYS A 12 3.93 3.77 13.47
CA LYS A 12 3.00 4.01 14.59
C LYS A 12 3.28 5.31 15.32
N PHE A 13 4.55 5.73 15.39
CA PHE A 13 4.95 7.03 15.94
C PHE A 13 4.80 8.19 14.94
N ARG A 14 4.08 7.98 13.82
CA ARG A 14 3.90 8.99 12.76
C ARG A 14 5.25 9.47 12.19
N ASP A 15 6.24 8.58 12.13
CA ASP A 15 7.51 8.87 11.48
C ASP A 15 7.34 8.84 9.96
N ARG A 16 7.44 10.02 9.33
CA ARG A 16 7.33 10.18 7.88
C ARG A 16 8.44 9.47 7.13
N THR A 17 9.64 9.42 7.71
CA THR A 17 10.80 8.73 7.12
C THR A 17 10.55 7.24 6.94
N ALA A 18 9.79 6.64 7.86
CA ALA A 18 9.40 5.24 7.77
C ALA A 18 8.41 5.02 6.62
N LEU A 19 7.44 5.93 6.45
CA LEU A 19 6.51 5.88 5.32
C LEU A 19 7.25 6.05 3.98
N GLU A 20 8.17 7.01 3.89
CA GLU A 20 9.01 7.24 2.70
C GLU A 20 9.84 6.00 2.35
N SER A 21 10.45 5.35 3.34
CA SER A 21 11.21 4.12 3.13
C SER A 21 10.33 2.98 2.59
N ILE A 22 9.12 2.82 3.13
CA ILE A 22 8.16 1.83 2.64
C ILE A 22 7.70 2.19 1.22
N TYR A 23 7.48 3.47 0.95
CA TYR A 23 7.09 3.94 -0.38
C TYR A 23 8.18 3.62 -1.40
N ASP A 24 9.42 4.04 -1.17
CA ASP A 24 10.53 3.81 -2.09
C ASP A 24 10.79 2.32 -2.38
N GLU A 25 10.65 1.46 -1.36
CA GLU A 25 10.89 0.03 -1.51
C GLU A 25 9.76 -0.68 -2.26
N TYR A 26 8.50 -0.36 -1.97
CA TYR A 26 7.35 -1.12 -2.44
C TYR A 26 6.58 -0.46 -3.59
N TYR A 27 6.77 0.83 -3.84
CA TYR A 27 6.03 1.58 -4.87
C TYR A 27 6.09 0.91 -6.24
N LEU A 28 7.29 0.60 -6.73
CA LEU A 28 7.46 0.03 -8.08
C LEU A 28 6.82 -1.36 -8.20
N LEU A 29 6.85 -2.16 -7.13
CA LEU A 29 6.24 -3.49 -7.09
C LEU A 29 4.71 -3.37 -7.17
N LEU A 30 4.12 -2.54 -6.32
CA LEU A 30 2.66 -2.35 -6.26
C LEU A 30 2.15 -1.66 -7.52
N TRP A 31 2.89 -0.70 -8.06
CA TRP A 31 2.57 -0.03 -9.33
C TRP A 31 2.49 -1.02 -10.48
N LYS A 32 3.49 -1.91 -10.63
CA LYS A 32 3.46 -2.96 -11.65
C LYS A 32 2.28 -3.92 -11.48
N ALA A 33 1.92 -4.26 -10.23
CA ALA A 33 0.76 -5.11 -9.96
C ALA A 33 -0.56 -4.43 -10.36
N CYS A 34 -0.69 -3.13 -10.06
CA CYS A 34 -1.87 -2.35 -10.41
C CYS A 34 -1.98 -2.11 -11.92
N TYR A 35 -0.86 -1.76 -12.57
CA TYR A 35 -0.83 -1.49 -14.01
C TYR A 35 -1.23 -2.70 -14.83
N ARG A 36 -0.86 -3.91 -14.41
CA ARG A 36 -1.33 -5.16 -15.04
C ARG A 36 -2.85 -5.37 -14.96
N LYS A 37 -3.55 -4.70 -14.05
CA LYS A 37 -5.00 -4.85 -13.84
C LYS A 37 -5.82 -3.75 -14.51
N PHE A 38 -5.37 -2.49 -14.41
CA PHE A 38 -6.10 -1.34 -14.93
C PHE A 38 -5.58 -0.84 -16.29
N ASN A 39 -4.29 -1.06 -16.58
CA ASN A 39 -3.59 -0.51 -17.74
C ASN A 39 -3.79 1.01 -17.90
N ASP A 40 -3.98 1.70 -16.79
CA ASP A 40 -4.22 3.14 -16.70
C ASP A 40 -3.38 3.70 -15.55
N GLN A 41 -2.56 4.71 -15.85
CA GLN A 41 -1.64 5.30 -14.88
C GLN A 41 -2.38 6.04 -13.75
N ALA A 42 -3.46 6.76 -14.07
CA ALA A 42 -4.22 7.53 -13.08
C ALA A 42 -4.92 6.59 -12.09
N GLU A 43 -5.50 5.49 -12.56
CA GLU A 43 -6.09 4.47 -11.69
C GLU A 43 -5.03 3.79 -10.81
N CYS A 44 -3.84 3.54 -11.35
CA CYS A 44 -2.74 2.99 -10.55
C CYS A 44 -2.32 3.94 -9.43
N GLU A 45 -2.16 5.23 -9.75
CA GLU A 45 -1.79 6.25 -8.77
C GLU A 45 -2.86 6.40 -7.68
N ARG A 46 -4.15 6.34 -8.05
CA ARG A 46 -5.27 6.37 -7.10
C ARG A 46 -5.23 5.18 -6.15
N VAL A 47 -5.03 3.96 -6.66
CA VAL A 47 -4.91 2.74 -5.85
C VAL A 47 -3.76 2.87 -4.86
N LEU A 48 -2.57 3.26 -5.34
CA LEU A 48 -1.38 3.36 -4.49
C LEU A 48 -1.56 4.44 -3.42
N THR A 49 -2.06 5.61 -3.80
CA THR A 49 -2.33 6.72 -2.86
C THR A 49 -3.25 6.27 -1.73
N GLU A 50 -4.30 5.53 -2.05
CA GLU A 50 -5.23 4.98 -1.05
C GLU A 50 -4.56 3.93 -0.15
N VAL A 51 -3.75 3.03 -0.72
CA VAL A 51 -3.02 2.01 0.05
C VAL A 51 -2.05 2.65 1.04
N PHE A 52 -1.23 3.60 0.58
CA PHE A 52 -0.28 4.30 1.46
C PHE A 52 -0.98 5.22 2.47
N ARG A 53 -2.14 5.79 2.11
CA ARG A 53 -2.98 6.53 3.06
C ARG A 53 -3.51 5.61 4.16
N GLN A 54 -4.07 4.45 3.83
CA GLN A 54 -4.56 3.49 4.82
C GLN A 54 -3.43 2.99 5.74
N LEU A 55 -2.26 2.75 5.15
CA LEU A 55 -1.05 2.41 5.89
C LEU A 55 -0.68 3.52 6.90
N TRP A 56 -0.73 4.78 6.48
CA TRP A 56 -0.50 5.93 7.35
C TRP A 56 -1.60 6.11 8.40
N GLU A 57 -2.88 5.98 8.07
CA GLU A 57 -3.98 6.22 9.00
C GLU A 57 -4.06 5.13 10.07
N CYS A 58 -3.91 3.87 9.67
CA CYS A 58 -4.08 2.70 10.52
C CYS A 58 -2.88 1.74 10.48
N PRO A 59 -1.66 2.16 10.89
CA PRO A 59 -0.47 1.33 10.88
C PRO A 59 -0.60 0.09 11.79
N GLN A 60 -1.53 0.14 12.75
CA GLN A 60 -1.82 -0.96 13.67
C GLN A 60 -2.33 -2.21 12.95
N GLN A 61 -3.09 -2.06 11.84
CA GLN A 61 -3.61 -3.17 11.05
C GLN A 61 -2.50 -4.00 10.38
N PHE A 62 -1.32 -3.41 10.23
CA PHE A 62 -0.17 -4.01 9.57
C PHE A 62 0.81 -4.65 10.57
N SER A 63 0.46 -4.70 11.85
CA SER A 63 1.30 -5.28 12.90
C SER A 63 1.11 -6.81 12.95
N GLY A 64 2.12 -7.58 12.59
CA GLY A 64 2.06 -9.04 12.68
C GLY A 64 3.38 -9.73 12.36
N ASP A 65 3.37 -11.06 12.47
CA ASP A 65 4.50 -11.94 12.14
C ASP A 65 4.73 -12.08 10.62
N ARG A 66 3.78 -11.61 9.80
CA ARG A 66 3.91 -11.64 8.34
C ARG A 66 4.74 -10.45 7.84
N ARG A 67 5.48 -10.69 6.75
CA ARG A 67 6.23 -9.65 6.04
C ARG A 67 5.30 -8.56 5.50
N LEU A 68 5.77 -7.31 5.54
CA LEU A 68 5.02 -6.13 5.12
C LEU A 68 4.49 -6.24 3.69
N VAL A 69 5.29 -6.83 2.80
CA VAL A 69 4.92 -7.08 1.40
C VAL A 69 3.59 -7.81 1.23
N PHE A 70 3.27 -8.79 2.08
CA PHE A 70 2.03 -9.55 1.94
C PHE A 70 0.81 -8.69 2.28
N TYR A 71 0.93 -7.86 3.34
CA TYR A 71 -0.12 -6.92 3.70
C TYR A 71 -0.33 -5.85 2.63
N LEU A 72 0.75 -5.31 2.08
CA LEU A 72 0.66 -4.31 1.01
C LEU A 72 -0.03 -4.87 -0.24
N ILE A 73 0.29 -6.11 -0.63
CA ILE A 73 -0.36 -6.78 -1.76
C ILE A 73 -1.84 -7.05 -1.46
N GLU A 74 -2.18 -7.51 -0.26
CA GLU A 74 -3.57 -7.75 0.15
C GLU A 74 -4.39 -6.45 0.16
N CYS A 75 -3.87 -5.39 0.77
CA CYS A 75 -4.48 -4.06 0.78
C CYS A 75 -4.65 -3.52 -0.64
N THR A 76 -3.62 -3.65 -1.48
CA THR A 76 -3.69 -3.25 -2.90
C THR A 76 -4.80 -4.02 -3.62
N ASN A 77 -4.87 -5.35 -3.48
CA ASN A 77 -5.93 -6.16 -4.10
C ASN A 77 -7.33 -5.75 -3.64
N ASN A 78 -7.51 -5.48 -2.34
CA ASN A 78 -8.79 -5.02 -1.78
C ASN A 78 -9.19 -3.65 -2.35
N THR A 79 -8.26 -2.70 -2.41
CA THR A 79 -8.48 -1.37 -2.99
C THR A 79 -8.79 -1.46 -4.49
N MET A 80 -8.05 -2.28 -5.24
CA MET A 80 -8.32 -2.53 -6.66
C MET A 80 -9.71 -3.13 -6.88
N ALA A 81 -10.12 -4.11 -6.05
CA ALA A 81 -11.44 -4.71 -6.13
C ALA A 81 -12.55 -3.70 -5.80
N ARG A 82 -12.32 -2.79 -4.84
CA ARG A 82 -13.25 -1.70 -4.49
C ARG A 82 -13.42 -0.73 -5.65
N LEU A 83 -12.32 -0.17 -6.16
CA LEU A 83 -12.36 0.82 -7.25
C LEU A 83 -12.95 0.24 -8.53
N LYS A 84 -12.63 -1.02 -8.87
CA LYS A 84 -13.22 -1.68 -10.04
C LYS A 84 -14.75 -1.78 -9.95
N ARG A 85 -15.32 -1.95 -8.75
CA ARG A 85 -16.77 -1.97 -8.54
C ARG A 85 -17.37 -0.57 -8.73
N GLU A 86 -16.68 0.47 -8.29
CA GLU A 86 -17.11 1.86 -8.46
C GLU A 86 -17.13 2.26 -9.95
N THR A 87 -16.12 1.86 -10.73
CA THR A 87 -16.06 2.14 -12.17
C THR A 87 -17.09 1.36 -12.99
N GLN A 88 -17.53 0.18 -12.53
CA GLN A 88 -18.53 -0.64 -13.25
C GLN A 88 -19.99 -0.23 -13.00
N CYS A 89 -20.27 0.59 -11.98
CA CYS A 89 -21.61 1.06 -11.68
C CYS A 89 -21.97 2.40 -12.34
N GLN A 90 -21.12 2.91 -13.25
CA GLN A 90 -21.31 4.20 -13.91
C GLN A 90 -21.55 4.07 -15.41
#